data_AF-A0A9D0IH58-F1
#
_entry.id   AF-A0A9D0IH58-F1
#
_cell.length_a   1.000
_cell.length_b   1.000
_cell.length_c   1.000
_cell.angle_alpha   90.00
_cell.angle_beta   90.00
_cell.angle_gamma   90.00
#
_symmetry.space_group_name_H-M   'P 1'
#
loop_
_entity.id
_entity.type
_entity.pdbx_description
1 polymer ?
#
loop_
_entity_poly.entity_id
_entity_poly.type
_entity_poly.pdbx_seq_one_letter_code
_entity_poly.pdbx_strand_id
1 'polypeptide(L)'
;MQADGVGQGLLRSSGHEHFRGSLVIPVINDGRVLEIYGRKVRDDLRKGTPRHLYLPGPHQGVFNVEAFAGAKEIILCESLLDALTFWSAGYRNVTCSYGVEGFTKQHLQAFTDHSIERVLIAYDRDAAGETAAGQLSKTLLEAGIDSYRIHFPKGMDANAYALQVQPASKSLGVTIRSAIWLGKGRAPGKPTTTAESATTPPATRVKTVTGPVTESAPPLVAERGDECDIARTDTQLPATVIPAAPQADVAADIKDEDIVIGLGDRRYRIRGLSQNLGVNQLKVNILASRENGLHVDTFDLYAAKARAGFIRQAAVELAVKEDVIKRDLGKVLLKCEALQEEQIRKALQPRAASVPVDEAGKADALSLLKAPDLLQRILDDFSRCGVVGEETNKLVAYLAATSRKLDKPLAVMVQSSSAAGKSSLMEAV
;
A
#
# COMPACT_ATOMS: atom_id res chain seq x y z
N MET A 1 -16.17 18.73 -42.77
CA MET A 1 -14.95 17.90 -42.88
C MET A 1 -15.23 16.65 -42.04
N GLN A 2 -15.55 15.51 -42.66
CA GLN A 2 -15.81 14.27 -41.89
C GLN A 2 -14.49 13.87 -41.23
N ALA A 3 -14.45 13.88 -39.90
CA ALA A 3 -13.33 13.37 -39.13
C ALA A 3 -13.24 11.86 -39.39
N ASP A 4 -12.25 11.43 -40.15
CA ASP A 4 -11.98 10.00 -40.34
C ASP A 4 -11.47 9.43 -39.02
N GLY A 5 -12.38 8.83 -38.25
CA GLY A 5 -12.10 8.24 -36.95
C GLY A 5 -11.05 7.13 -37.00
N VAL A 6 -10.76 6.56 -38.18
CA VAL A 6 -9.69 5.56 -38.36
C VAL A 6 -8.31 6.21 -38.27
N GLY A 7 -8.12 7.37 -38.93
CA GLY A 7 -6.87 8.12 -38.86
C GLY A 7 -6.57 8.72 -37.48
N GLN A 8 -7.62 8.94 -36.67
CA GLN A 8 -7.52 9.46 -35.31
C GLN A 8 -7.42 8.34 -34.24
N GLY A 9 -7.45 7.07 -34.64
CA GLY A 9 -7.33 5.94 -33.71
C GLY A 9 -8.58 5.62 -32.88
N LEU A 10 -9.70 6.31 -33.13
CA LEU A 10 -10.99 6.10 -32.46
C LEU A 10 -11.74 4.89 -33.05
N LEU A 11 -11.55 4.64 -34.34
CA LEU A 11 -12.06 3.48 -35.06
C LEU A 11 -10.89 2.59 -35.49
N ARG A 12 -11.09 1.27 -35.41
CA ARG A 12 -10.18 0.30 -36.02
C ARG A 12 -10.42 0.23 -37.52
N SER A 13 -9.46 -0.33 -38.27
CA SER A 13 -9.61 -0.59 -39.70
C SER A 13 -10.84 -1.45 -40.06
N SER A 14 -11.35 -2.22 -39.10
CA SER A 14 -12.59 -3.00 -39.23
C SER A 14 -13.89 -2.18 -39.06
N GLY A 15 -13.80 -0.86 -38.84
CA GLY A 15 -14.94 0.03 -38.57
C GLY A 15 -15.47 -0.03 -37.13
N HIS A 16 -14.92 -0.92 -36.29
CA HIS A 16 -15.32 -1.03 -34.88
C HIS A 16 -14.64 0.04 -34.03
N GLU A 17 -15.37 0.58 -33.05
CA GLU A 17 -14.81 1.49 -32.03
C GLU A 17 -13.65 0.84 -31.27
N HIS A 18 -12.54 1.56 -31.18
CA HIS A 18 -11.32 1.09 -30.53
C HIS A 18 -11.52 0.87 -29.02
N PHE A 19 -12.26 1.77 -28.37
CA PHE A 19 -12.52 1.79 -26.93
C PHE A 19 -13.85 1.15 -26.51
N ARG A 20 -14.51 0.40 -27.40
CA ARG A 20 -15.82 -0.21 -27.11
C ARG A 20 -15.84 -0.97 -25.77
N GLY A 21 -16.81 -0.65 -24.91
CA GLY A 21 -16.95 -1.29 -23.59
C GLY A 21 -15.87 -0.90 -22.58
N SER A 22 -15.27 0.28 -22.75
CA SER A 22 -14.34 0.86 -21.79
C SER A 22 -14.95 2.11 -21.14
N LEU A 23 -14.58 2.37 -19.88
CA LEU A 23 -14.53 3.73 -19.34
C LEU A 23 -13.46 4.49 -20.11
N VAL A 24 -13.79 5.66 -20.65
CA VAL A 24 -12.90 6.45 -21.51
C VAL A 24 -12.56 7.76 -20.83
N ILE A 25 -11.26 8.09 -20.79
CA ILE A 25 -10.74 9.29 -20.13
C ILE A 25 -9.81 10.00 -21.12
N PRO A 26 -10.15 11.21 -21.59
CA PRO A 26 -9.28 11.98 -22.46
C PRO A 26 -8.13 12.61 -21.66
N VAL A 27 -6.94 12.63 -22.25
CA VAL A 27 -5.82 13.46 -21.82
C VAL A 27 -5.86 14.73 -22.65
N ILE A 28 -6.09 15.85 -21.98
CA ILE A 28 -6.28 17.16 -22.59
C ILE A 28 -5.13 18.05 -22.17
N ASN A 29 -4.44 18.66 -23.13
CA ASN A 29 -3.51 19.75 -22.89
C ASN A 29 -3.88 20.91 -23.82
N ASP A 30 -3.88 22.14 -23.30
CA ASP A 30 -4.23 23.36 -24.05
C ASP A 30 -5.55 23.26 -24.84
N GLY A 31 -6.56 22.61 -24.22
CA GLY A 31 -7.88 22.42 -24.83
C GLY A 31 -7.91 21.40 -25.98
N ARG A 32 -6.82 20.66 -26.24
CA ARG A 32 -6.74 19.61 -27.26
C ARG A 32 -6.64 18.24 -26.62
N VAL A 33 -7.42 17.29 -27.14
CA VAL A 33 -7.30 15.87 -26.77
C VAL A 33 -6.07 15.30 -27.49
N LEU A 34 -5.06 14.88 -26.73
CA LEU A 34 -3.81 14.34 -27.28
C LEU A 34 -3.71 12.83 -27.11
N GLU A 35 -4.34 12.28 -26.08
CA GLU A 35 -4.38 10.85 -25.78
C GLU A 35 -5.75 10.49 -25.20
N ILE A 36 -6.13 9.21 -25.32
CA ILE A 36 -7.35 8.69 -24.74
C ILE A 36 -7.03 7.36 -24.05
N TYR A 37 -7.28 7.32 -22.76
CA TYR A 37 -7.20 6.11 -21.97
C TYR A 37 -8.54 5.38 -21.93
N GLY A 38 -8.53 4.07 -22.06
CA GLY A 38 -9.70 3.20 -21.96
C GLY A 38 -9.50 2.05 -20.99
N ARG A 39 -10.31 1.96 -19.93
CA ARG A 39 -10.36 0.80 -19.03
C ARG A 39 -11.59 -0.06 -19.30
N LYS A 40 -11.43 -1.35 -19.57
CA LYS A 40 -12.56 -2.28 -19.69
C LYS A 40 -13.35 -2.36 -18.37
N VAL A 41 -14.68 -2.24 -18.48
CA VAL A 41 -15.60 -2.24 -17.32
C VAL A 41 -16.13 -3.62 -16.96
N ARG A 42 -15.92 -4.61 -17.84
CA ARG A 42 -16.38 -5.99 -17.64
C ARG A 42 -15.19 -6.95 -17.56
N ASP A 43 -15.40 -8.06 -16.86
CA ASP A 43 -14.40 -9.12 -16.68
C ASP A 43 -14.59 -10.32 -17.63
N ASP A 44 -15.75 -10.45 -18.27
CA ASP A 44 -16.06 -11.49 -19.26
C ASP A 44 -15.51 -11.14 -20.66
N LEU A 45 -14.23 -10.78 -20.71
CA LEU A 45 -13.54 -10.40 -21.95
C LEU A 45 -13.04 -11.65 -22.67
N ARG A 46 -12.96 -11.56 -24.01
CA ARG A 46 -12.27 -12.57 -24.82
C ARG A 46 -10.83 -12.71 -24.33
N LYS A 47 -10.33 -13.95 -24.20
CA LYS A 47 -8.94 -14.22 -23.79
C LYS A 47 -7.95 -13.41 -24.63
N GLY A 48 -7.02 -12.73 -23.95
CA GLY A 48 -6.02 -11.86 -24.58
C GLY A 48 -6.47 -10.41 -24.82
N THR A 49 -7.70 -10.04 -24.45
CA THR A 49 -8.14 -8.64 -24.52
C THR A 49 -7.42 -7.82 -23.45
N PRO A 50 -6.70 -6.74 -23.81
CA PRO A 50 -6.10 -5.85 -22.82
C PRO A 50 -7.17 -5.17 -21.98
N ARG A 51 -6.95 -5.09 -20.66
CA ARG A 51 -7.83 -4.35 -19.74
C ARG A 51 -7.67 -2.84 -19.88
N HIS A 52 -6.49 -2.39 -20.29
CA HIS A 52 -6.13 -0.99 -20.49
C HIS A 52 -5.81 -0.77 -21.96
N LEU A 53 -6.33 0.31 -22.52
CA LEU A 53 -6.13 0.71 -23.91
C LEU A 53 -5.73 2.19 -23.95
N TYR A 54 -4.91 2.52 -24.95
CA TYR A 54 -4.56 3.89 -25.31
C TYR A 54 -4.81 4.08 -26.81
N LEU A 55 -4.71 5.31 -27.32
CA LEU A 55 -4.71 5.53 -28.76
C LEU A 55 -3.56 4.75 -29.41
N PRO A 56 -3.75 4.24 -30.64
CA PRO A 56 -2.68 3.63 -31.39
C PRO A 56 -1.56 4.63 -31.67
N GLY A 57 -0.31 4.22 -31.46
CA GLY A 57 0.87 5.03 -31.74
C GLY A 57 1.59 5.49 -30.47
N PRO A 58 2.53 6.44 -30.60
CA PRO A 58 3.24 7.01 -29.46
C PRO A 58 2.30 7.78 -28.56
N HIS A 59 2.45 7.60 -27.25
CA HIS A 59 1.68 8.36 -26.27
C HIS A 59 1.99 9.85 -26.33
N GLN A 60 0.93 10.66 -26.20
CA GLN A 60 1.00 12.12 -26.25
C GLN A 60 0.24 12.75 -25.10
N GLY A 61 0.59 13.98 -24.79
CA GLY A 61 0.08 14.74 -23.67
C GLY A 61 0.54 14.23 -22.31
N VAL A 62 0.17 15.00 -21.29
CA VAL A 62 0.42 14.72 -19.87
C VAL A 62 -0.91 14.83 -19.14
N PHE A 63 -1.31 13.76 -18.45
CA PHE A 63 -2.53 13.75 -17.68
C PHE A 63 -2.44 14.73 -16.50
N ASN A 64 -3.47 15.57 -16.32
CA ASN A 64 -3.58 16.52 -15.20
C ASN A 64 -2.39 17.52 -15.12
N VAL A 65 -1.91 18.00 -16.29
CA VAL A 65 -0.78 18.94 -16.39
C VAL A 65 -1.07 20.27 -15.68
N GLU A 66 -2.33 20.69 -15.61
CA GLU A 66 -2.76 21.92 -14.95
C GLU A 66 -2.41 21.90 -13.45
N ALA A 67 -2.34 20.72 -12.84
CA ALA A 67 -1.94 20.56 -11.46
C ALA A 67 -0.46 20.84 -11.21
N PHE A 68 0.34 21.06 -12.25
CA PHE A 68 1.76 21.40 -12.14
C PHE A 68 1.95 22.90 -11.86
N ALA A 69 0.96 23.73 -12.20
CA ALA A 69 0.99 25.16 -11.92
C ALA A 69 1.08 25.41 -10.40
N GLY A 70 2.20 26.00 -9.95
CA GLY A 70 2.46 26.26 -8.53
C GLY A 70 2.86 25.04 -7.71
N ALA A 71 2.94 23.85 -8.30
CA ALA A 71 3.44 22.66 -7.63
C ALA A 71 4.98 22.60 -7.69
N LYS A 72 5.60 22.11 -6.62
CA LYS A 72 7.03 21.78 -6.58
C LYS A 72 7.30 20.28 -6.51
N GLU A 73 6.28 19.51 -6.12
CA GLU A 73 6.30 18.06 -6.06
C GLU A 73 5.16 17.49 -6.89
N ILE A 74 5.42 16.43 -7.64
CA ILE A 74 4.41 15.64 -8.37
C ILE A 74 4.43 14.19 -7.92
N ILE A 75 3.26 13.60 -7.72
CA ILE A 75 3.11 12.14 -7.58
C ILE A 75 2.93 11.56 -8.99
N LEU A 76 3.85 10.70 -9.41
CA LEU A 76 3.85 10.08 -10.72
C LEU A 76 3.48 8.60 -10.60
N CYS A 77 2.26 8.25 -10.99
CA CYS A 77 1.76 6.88 -10.98
C CYS A 77 2.11 6.10 -12.26
N GLU A 78 1.94 4.78 -12.23
CA GLU A 78 2.12 3.97 -13.45
C GLU A 78 0.94 4.11 -14.43
N SER A 79 -0.28 4.29 -13.91
CA SER A 79 -1.50 4.35 -14.71
C SER A 79 -2.41 5.52 -14.35
N LEU A 80 -3.30 5.91 -15.27
CA LEU A 80 -4.30 6.96 -15.01
C LEU A 80 -5.23 6.62 -13.84
N LEU A 81 -5.56 5.35 -13.62
CA LEU A 81 -6.46 4.96 -12.52
C LEU A 81 -5.79 5.12 -11.16
N ASP A 82 -4.49 4.86 -11.07
CA ASP A 82 -3.73 5.11 -9.86
C ASP A 82 -3.61 6.61 -9.57
N ALA A 83 -3.36 7.41 -10.60
CA ALA A 83 -3.38 8.87 -10.47
C ALA A 83 -4.76 9.36 -10.01
N LEU A 84 -5.84 8.87 -10.61
CA LEU A 84 -7.21 9.19 -10.19
C LEU A 84 -7.54 8.70 -8.77
N THR A 85 -6.89 7.64 -8.30
CA THR A 85 -7.03 7.15 -6.92
C THR A 85 -6.48 8.18 -5.94
N PHE A 86 -5.26 8.68 -6.17
CA PHE A 86 -4.69 9.77 -5.37
C PHE A 86 -5.52 11.05 -5.50
N TRP A 87 -5.94 11.39 -6.72
CA TRP A 87 -6.78 12.57 -6.99
C TRP A 87 -8.08 12.54 -6.18
N SER A 88 -8.77 11.39 -6.20
CA SER A 88 -10.02 11.18 -5.45
C SER A 88 -9.81 11.18 -3.94
N ALA A 89 -8.60 10.82 -3.48
CA ALA A 89 -8.20 10.87 -2.08
C ALA A 89 -7.75 12.27 -1.61
N GLY A 90 -7.78 13.28 -2.48
CA GLY A 90 -7.48 14.68 -2.17
C GLY A 90 -6.06 15.13 -2.52
N TYR A 91 -5.23 14.25 -3.09
CA TYR A 91 -3.90 14.59 -3.60
C TYR A 91 -4.00 15.02 -5.05
N ARG A 92 -4.03 16.33 -5.31
CA ARG A 92 -4.33 16.88 -6.63
C ARG A 92 -3.11 17.00 -7.56
N ASN A 93 -1.90 17.06 -7.00
CA ASN A 93 -0.62 17.17 -7.72
C ASN A 93 -0.14 15.80 -8.23
N VAL A 94 -0.99 15.14 -9.01
CA VAL A 94 -0.78 13.77 -9.50
C VAL A 94 -0.75 13.75 -11.02
N THR A 95 0.08 12.88 -11.58
CA THR A 95 0.03 12.50 -12.99
C THR A 95 0.36 11.03 -13.11
N CYS A 96 0.39 10.50 -14.32
CA CYS A 96 0.77 9.13 -14.57
C CYS A 96 1.69 9.03 -15.76
N SER A 97 2.51 7.99 -15.74
CA SER A 97 3.03 7.40 -16.97
C SER A 97 1.92 6.62 -17.67
N TYR A 98 2.19 6.20 -18.90
CA TYR A 98 1.28 5.32 -19.65
C TYR A 98 1.73 3.85 -19.54
N GLY A 99 1.96 3.40 -18.30
CA GLY A 99 2.61 2.12 -17.97
C GLY A 99 4.09 2.26 -17.63
N VAL A 100 4.75 1.13 -17.32
CA VAL A 100 6.18 1.07 -16.92
C VAL A 100 7.14 1.74 -17.91
N GLU A 101 6.87 1.69 -19.21
CA GLU A 101 7.68 2.32 -20.26
C GLU A 101 7.00 3.57 -20.85
N GLY A 102 5.91 4.04 -20.24
CA GLY A 102 5.06 5.10 -20.77
C GLY A 102 5.45 6.52 -20.39
N PHE A 103 6.58 6.74 -19.73
CA PHE A 103 7.07 8.08 -19.42
C PHE A 103 7.70 8.72 -20.67
N THR A 104 7.07 9.79 -21.17
CA THR A 104 7.46 10.41 -22.45
C THR A 104 8.32 11.66 -22.27
N LYS A 105 8.96 12.12 -23.35
CA LYS A 105 9.67 13.41 -23.37
C LYS A 105 8.75 14.60 -23.03
N GLN A 106 7.45 14.50 -23.32
CA GLN A 106 6.48 15.55 -22.98
C GLN A 106 6.26 15.64 -21.46
N HIS A 107 6.33 14.53 -20.72
CA HIS A 107 6.29 14.57 -19.26
C HIS A 107 7.51 15.30 -18.70
N LEU A 108 8.71 14.94 -19.19
CA LEU A 108 9.94 15.59 -18.72
C LEU A 108 9.94 17.09 -19.05
N GLN A 109 9.53 17.44 -20.27
CA GLN A 109 9.40 18.85 -20.69
C GLN A 109 8.42 19.59 -19.78
N ALA A 110 7.24 19.02 -19.50
CA ALA A 110 6.27 19.63 -18.60
C ALA A 110 6.82 19.81 -17.17
N PHE A 111 7.58 18.83 -16.66
CA PHE A 111 8.24 18.98 -15.36
C PHE A 111 9.26 20.12 -15.36
N THR A 112 10.06 20.25 -16.43
CA THR A 112 11.04 21.33 -16.57
C THR A 112 10.36 22.69 -16.71
N ASP A 113 9.37 22.81 -17.58
CA ASP A 113 8.65 24.07 -17.84
C ASP A 113 7.97 24.61 -16.58
N HIS A 114 7.43 23.71 -15.75
CA HIS A 114 6.79 24.07 -14.48
C HIS A 114 7.77 24.14 -13.29
N SER A 115 9.08 23.95 -13.53
CA SER A 115 10.10 23.96 -12.48
C SER A 115 9.76 23.02 -11.32
N ILE A 116 9.33 21.81 -11.66
CA ILE A 116 9.09 20.73 -10.70
C ILE A 116 10.43 20.31 -10.12
N GLU A 117 10.55 20.40 -8.81
CA GLU A 117 11.80 20.11 -8.09
C GLU A 117 11.86 18.65 -7.68
N ARG A 118 10.70 18.01 -7.48
CA ARG A 118 10.60 16.66 -6.90
C ARG A 118 9.50 15.82 -7.50
N VAL A 119 9.77 14.53 -7.68
CA VAL A 119 8.80 13.53 -8.15
C VAL A 119 8.77 12.33 -7.21
N LEU A 120 7.56 11.93 -6.80
CA LEU A 120 7.27 10.71 -6.05
C LEU A 120 6.77 9.63 -7.01
N ILE A 121 7.62 8.67 -7.36
CA ILE A 121 7.28 7.55 -8.26
C ILE A 121 6.44 6.51 -7.51
N ALA A 122 5.17 6.42 -7.91
CA ALA A 122 4.13 5.58 -7.34
C ALA A 122 3.71 4.46 -8.31
N TYR A 123 4.70 3.74 -8.85
CA TYR A 123 4.49 2.55 -9.67
C TYR A 123 4.14 1.32 -8.82
N ASP A 124 3.61 0.29 -9.47
CA ASP A 124 3.21 -0.97 -8.83
C ASP A 124 4.40 -1.60 -8.09
N ARG A 125 4.12 -2.26 -6.95
CA ARG A 125 5.18 -2.95 -6.19
C ARG A 125 5.38 -4.39 -6.67
N ASP A 126 5.72 -4.52 -7.94
CA ASP A 126 6.13 -5.76 -8.61
C ASP A 126 7.52 -5.61 -9.26
N ALA A 127 8.00 -6.66 -9.94
CA ALA A 127 9.34 -6.64 -10.54
C ALA A 127 9.48 -5.64 -11.69
N ALA A 128 8.42 -5.42 -12.47
CA ALA A 128 8.42 -4.51 -13.61
C ALA A 128 8.41 -3.06 -13.13
N GLY A 129 7.51 -2.74 -12.19
CA GLY A 129 7.40 -1.43 -11.57
C GLY A 129 8.67 -1.00 -10.84
N GLU A 130 9.32 -1.90 -10.08
CA GLU A 130 10.59 -1.60 -9.40
C GLU A 130 11.72 -1.32 -10.41
N THR A 131 11.82 -2.11 -11.48
CA THR A 131 12.82 -1.92 -12.52
C THR A 131 12.62 -0.58 -13.24
N ALA A 132 11.38 -0.29 -13.62
CA ALA A 132 11.02 0.92 -14.35
C ALA A 132 11.19 2.18 -13.49
N ALA A 133 10.79 2.14 -12.22
CA ALA A 133 10.99 3.25 -11.28
C ALA A 133 12.49 3.57 -11.11
N GLY A 134 13.35 2.54 -11.02
CA GLY A 134 14.79 2.72 -10.93
C GLY A 134 15.41 3.34 -12.19
N GLN A 135 14.95 2.96 -13.38
CA GLN A 135 15.41 3.55 -14.65
C GLN A 135 14.94 4.99 -14.80
N LEU A 136 13.66 5.25 -14.55
CA LEU A 136 13.07 6.58 -14.61
C LEU A 136 13.75 7.54 -13.63
N SER A 137 14.05 7.06 -12.42
CA SER A 137 14.75 7.86 -11.43
C SER A 137 16.09 8.39 -11.93
N LYS A 138 16.83 7.63 -12.75
CA LYS A 138 18.09 8.12 -13.33
C LYS A 138 17.83 9.31 -14.26
N THR A 139 16.82 9.18 -15.12
CA THR A 139 16.41 10.23 -16.05
C THR A 139 16.01 11.52 -15.31
N LEU A 140 15.23 11.39 -14.23
CA LEU A 140 14.80 12.53 -13.42
C LEU A 140 15.98 13.22 -12.73
N LEU A 141 16.88 12.44 -12.12
CA LEU A 141 18.06 12.98 -11.43
C LEU A 141 19.04 13.66 -12.40
N GLU A 142 19.21 13.11 -13.62
CA GLU A 142 20.00 13.74 -14.69
C GLU A 142 19.41 15.08 -15.14
N ALA A 143 18.08 15.22 -15.08
CA ALA A 143 17.37 16.47 -15.32
C ALA A 143 17.35 17.42 -14.11
N GLY A 144 18.01 17.08 -13.00
CA GLY A 144 18.04 17.89 -11.78
C GLY A 144 16.75 17.82 -10.94
N ILE A 145 15.91 16.80 -11.17
CA ILE A 145 14.66 16.59 -10.44
C ILE A 145 14.86 15.51 -9.39
N ASP A 146 14.56 15.84 -8.13
CA ASP A 146 14.66 14.93 -7.01
C ASP A 146 13.66 13.77 -7.16
N SER A 147 14.15 12.53 -7.06
CA SER A 147 13.33 11.34 -7.28
C SER A 147 13.20 10.49 -6.01
N TYR A 148 11.96 10.16 -5.67
CA TYR A 148 11.62 9.29 -4.53
C TYR A 148 10.69 8.17 -4.96
N ARG A 149 10.73 7.04 -4.26
CA ARG A 149 9.89 5.86 -4.46
C ARG A 149 8.80 5.76 -3.39
N ILE A 150 7.54 5.78 -3.79
CA ILE A 150 6.44 5.34 -2.92
C ILE A 150 6.41 3.81 -2.91
N HIS A 151 6.49 3.20 -1.72
CA HIS A 151 6.41 1.74 -1.57
C HIS A 151 5.05 1.32 -1.01
N PHE A 152 4.21 0.73 -1.85
CA PHE A 152 2.98 0.03 -1.44
C PHE A 152 3.29 -1.33 -0.80
N PRO A 153 2.36 -2.10 -0.25
CA PRO A 153 2.61 -3.52 0.04
C PRO A 153 2.99 -4.31 -1.22
N LYS A 154 3.70 -5.43 -1.05
CA LYS A 154 4.18 -6.24 -2.20
C LYS A 154 3.00 -6.71 -3.07
N GLY A 155 3.11 -6.52 -4.38
CA GLY A 155 2.08 -6.91 -5.35
C GLY A 155 0.85 -6.01 -5.38
N MET A 156 0.93 -4.81 -4.80
CA MET A 156 -0.15 -3.82 -4.87
C MET A 156 0.24 -2.60 -5.71
N ASP A 157 -0.77 -2.04 -6.37
CA ASP A 157 -0.79 -0.72 -6.97
C ASP A 157 -1.45 0.29 -5.99
N ALA A 158 -1.56 1.56 -6.41
CA ALA A 158 -2.18 2.59 -5.57
C ALA A 158 -3.67 2.32 -5.36
N ASN A 159 -4.38 1.86 -6.40
CA ASN A 159 -5.81 1.59 -6.36
C ASN A 159 -6.17 0.45 -5.39
N ALA A 160 -5.52 -0.70 -5.50
CA ALA A 160 -5.68 -1.86 -4.64
C ALA A 160 -5.34 -1.52 -3.18
N TYR A 161 -4.26 -0.76 -2.96
CA TYR A 161 -3.90 -0.30 -1.61
C TYR A 161 -4.99 0.61 -1.03
N ALA A 162 -5.47 1.59 -1.79
CA ALA A 162 -6.51 2.51 -1.36
C ALA A 162 -7.84 1.80 -1.09
N LEU A 163 -8.19 0.76 -1.86
CA LEU A 163 -9.41 -0.03 -1.63
C LEU A 163 -9.33 -0.88 -0.35
N GLN A 164 -8.15 -1.41 -0.03
CA GLN A 164 -7.96 -2.28 1.14
C GLN A 164 -7.75 -1.51 2.45
N VAL A 165 -7.12 -0.33 2.41
CA VAL A 165 -6.75 0.42 3.61
C VAL A 165 -7.47 1.77 3.65
N GLN A 166 -8.51 1.86 4.49
CA GLN A 166 -9.36 3.05 4.63
C GLN A 166 -9.09 3.84 5.92
N PRO A 167 -9.25 5.18 5.90
CA PRO A 167 -9.62 6.00 4.74
C PRO A 167 -8.44 6.23 3.78
N ALA A 168 -8.69 6.10 2.47
CA ALA A 168 -7.70 6.20 1.39
C ALA A 168 -6.81 7.46 1.48
N SER A 169 -7.39 8.61 1.84
CA SER A 169 -6.64 9.86 2.02
C SER A 169 -5.56 9.75 3.09
N LYS A 170 -5.81 9.07 4.20
CA LYS A 170 -4.83 8.92 5.27
C LYS A 170 -3.79 7.86 4.94
N SER A 171 -4.23 6.71 4.39
CA SER A 171 -3.34 5.59 4.06
C SER A 171 -2.36 5.95 2.95
N LEU A 172 -2.83 6.52 1.84
CA LEU A 172 -1.97 7.04 0.77
C LEU A 172 -1.01 8.11 1.30
N GLY A 173 -1.49 8.98 2.19
CA GLY A 173 -0.64 9.95 2.88
C GLY A 173 0.50 9.34 3.69
N VAL A 174 0.32 8.15 4.28
CA VAL A 174 1.41 7.45 4.96
C VAL A 174 2.47 7.03 3.96
N THR A 175 2.07 6.44 2.83
CA THR A 175 3.00 5.98 1.78
C THR A 175 3.79 7.12 1.14
N ILE A 176 3.16 8.29 0.97
CA ILE A 176 3.82 9.52 0.52
C ILE A 176 4.88 9.96 1.53
N ARG A 177 4.54 10.00 2.82
CA ARG A 177 5.47 10.44 3.87
C ARG A 177 6.63 9.49 4.09
N SER A 178 6.47 8.21 3.77
CA SER A 178 7.50 7.18 3.84
C SER A 178 8.23 6.95 2.51
N ALA A 179 8.08 7.85 1.53
CA ALA A 179 8.73 7.69 0.23
C ALA A 179 10.27 7.65 0.36
N ILE A 180 10.89 6.72 -0.35
CA ILE A 180 12.32 6.40 -0.23
C ILE A 180 13.10 7.21 -1.27
N TRP A 181 14.15 7.91 -0.84
CA TRP A 181 15.05 8.64 -1.75
C TRP A 181 15.77 7.68 -2.71
N LEU A 182 15.76 8.01 -4.01
CA LEU A 182 16.41 7.20 -5.06
C LEU A 182 17.71 7.80 -5.62
N GLY A 183 18.10 9.00 -5.18
CA GLY A 183 19.36 9.62 -5.61
C GLY A 183 20.60 9.14 -4.87
N LYS A 184 21.76 9.67 -5.27
CA LYS A 184 23.06 9.36 -4.65
C LYS A 184 23.33 10.31 -3.49
N GLY A 185 23.80 9.79 -2.35
CA GLY A 185 24.15 10.58 -1.17
C GLY A 185 22.95 10.93 -0.28
N ARG A 186 23.12 11.93 0.60
CA ARG A 186 22.06 12.38 1.51
C ARG A 186 20.96 13.09 0.72
N ALA A 187 19.70 12.76 0.98
CA ALA A 187 18.56 13.44 0.38
C ALA A 187 18.67 14.97 0.56
N PRO A 188 18.40 15.78 -0.48
CA PRO A 188 18.45 17.24 -0.40
C PRO A 188 17.59 17.80 0.72
N GLY A 189 18.12 18.84 1.39
CA GLY A 189 17.38 19.61 2.39
C GLY A 189 16.37 20.55 1.71
N LYS A 190 15.17 20.67 2.28
CA LYS A 190 14.00 21.33 1.70
C LYS A 190 14.22 22.79 1.27
N PRO A 191 13.49 23.27 0.25
CA PRO A 191 13.12 24.67 0.12
C PRO A 191 12.18 25.07 1.28
N THR A 192 12.54 26.13 2.00
CA THR A 192 11.72 26.69 3.07
C THR A 192 10.74 27.67 2.44
N THR A 193 9.47 27.32 2.34
CA THR A 193 8.42 28.30 2.07
C THR A 193 8.12 29.01 3.38
N THR A 194 8.60 30.25 3.51
CA THR A 194 8.30 31.15 4.61
C THR A 194 6.80 31.38 4.63
N ALA A 195 6.10 30.83 5.63
CA ALA A 195 4.70 31.14 5.86
C ALA A 195 4.62 32.58 6.38
N GLU A 196 4.12 33.48 5.54
CA GLU A 196 3.64 34.80 5.97
C GLU A 196 2.49 34.61 6.97
N SER A 197 2.63 35.24 8.12
CA SER A 197 1.66 35.25 9.22
C SER A 197 0.32 35.83 8.77
N ALA A 198 -0.67 34.97 8.55
CA ALA A 198 -2.06 35.39 8.41
C ALA A 198 -2.61 35.83 9.78
N THR A 199 -2.82 37.14 9.90
CA THR A 199 -3.49 37.80 11.02
C THR A 199 -5.00 37.52 10.97
N THR A 200 -5.58 37.23 12.12
CA THR A 200 -6.99 36.96 12.35
C THR A 200 -7.90 38.15 11.95
N PRO A 201 -9.02 37.94 11.24
CA PRO A 201 -10.09 38.94 11.17
C PRO A 201 -11.16 38.70 12.26
N PRO A 202 -11.74 39.75 12.86
CA PRO A 202 -12.78 39.62 13.88
C PRO A 202 -14.17 39.42 13.26
N ALA A 203 -15.00 38.67 13.99
CA ALA A 203 -16.38 38.36 13.66
C ALA A 203 -17.28 39.60 13.56
N THR A 204 -18.08 39.70 12.49
CA THR A 204 -19.19 40.65 12.40
C THR A 204 -20.52 39.93 12.25
N ARG A 205 -21.45 40.33 13.11
CA ARG A 205 -22.79 39.81 13.40
C ARG A 205 -23.79 40.23 12.31
N VAL A 206 -24.46 39.29 11.66
CA VAL A 206 -25.59 39.57 10.74
C VAL A 206 -26.92 39.41 11.49
N LYS A 207 -27.76 40.44 11.40
CA LYS A 207 -29.13 40.48 11.95
C LYS A 207 -30.11 39.79 10.99
N THR A 208 -30.97 38.97 11.58
CA THR A 208 -32.17 38.36 11.00
C THR A 208 -33.26 39.40 10.73
N VAL A 209 -33.92 39.31 9.57
CA VAL A 209 -35.26 39.83 9.33
C VAL A 209 -36.10 38.75 8.66
N THR A 210 -37.26 38.52 9.25
CA THR A 210 -38.32 37.54 8.98
C THR A 210 -39.37 38.08 8.00
N GLY A 211 -39.95 37.21 7.15
CA GLY A 211 -41.22 37.44 6.43
C GLY A 211 -41.56 36.31 5.44
N PRO A 212 -42.84 35.98 5.16
CA PRO A 212 -43.33 34.60 5.25
C PRO A 212 -43.69 33.88 3.93
N VAL A 213 -43.95 32.58 4.12
CA VAL A 213 -44.27 31.46 3.23
C VAL A 213 -45.52 31.64 2.36
N THR A 214 -45.52 31.11 1.14
CA THR A 214 -46.71 30.52 0.52
C THR A 214 -46.35 29.30 -0.32
N GLU A 215 -47.18 28.27 -0.19
CA GLU A 215 -47.06 26.89 -0.63
C GLU A 215 -47.89 26.66 -1.90
N SER A 216 -47.33 26.03 -2.94
CA SER A 216 -48.08 25.17 -3.88
C SER A 216 -47.11 24.38 -4.77
N ALA A 217 -47.45 23.12 -5.04
CA ALA A 217 -46.75 22.18 -5.93
C ALA A 217 -47.78 21.51 -6.87
N PRO A 218 -47.37 20.70 -7.87
CA PRO A 218 -46.77 21.07 -9.14
C PRO A 218 -47.64 20.62 -10.35
N PRO A 219 -47.19 20.80 -11.61
CA PRO A 219 -46.82 19.59 -12.36
C PRO A 219 -45.59 19.72 -13.29
N LEU A 220 -45.05 18.56 -13.65
CA LEU A 220 -43.95 18.27 -14.56
C LEU A 220 -44.06 19.00 -15.91
N VAL A 221 -43.01 19.75 -16.31
CA VAL A 221 -42.35 19.68 -17.63
C VAL A 221 -40.91 20.17 -17.47
N ALA A 222 -39.97 19.47 -18.09
CA ALA A 222 -38.55 19.77 -18.12
C ALA A 222 -38.25 21.12 -18.80
N GLU A 223 -37.45 21.98 -18.17
CA GLU A 223 -36.46 22.83 -18.84
C GLU A 223 -35.29 23.18 -17.90
N ARG A 224 -34.14 23.33 -18.56
CA ARG A 224 -32.80 23.78 -18.17
C ARG A 224 -32.69 24.58 -16.84
N GLY A 225 -31.82 24.12 -15.94
CA GLY A 225 -31.15 24.96 -14.94
C GLY A 225 -29.64 24.89 -15.24
N ASP A 226 -29.00 25.99 -15.64
CA ASP A 226 -28.47 27.06 -14.79
C ASP A 226 -27.54 26.55 -13.67
N GLU A 227 -26.26 26.76 -13.97
CA GLU A 227 -25.12 27.03 -13.09
C GLU A 227 -25.34 26.75 -11.60
N CYS A 228 -24.96 25.54 -11.20
CA CYS A 228 -24.70 25.26 -9.80
C CYS A 228 -23.33 25.85 -9.45
N ASP A 229 -23.36 27.05 -8.89
CA ASP A 229 -22.23 27.74 -8.27
C ASP A 229 -21.82 26.95 -7.02
N ILE A 230 -20.92 25.98 -7.21
CA ILE A 230 -20.27 25.28 -6.10
C ILE A 230 -19.06 26.12 -5.72
N ALA A 231 -19.19 26.94 -4.69
CA ALA A 231 -18.06 27.51 -3.98
C ALA A 231 -17.20 26.35 -3.43
N ARG A 232 -16.24 25.90 -4.25
CA ARG A 232 -15.23 24.90 -3.88
C ARG A 232 -14.19 25.61 -3.04
N THR A 233 -14.25 25.43 -1.72
CA THR A 233 -13.06 25.51 -0.89
C THR A 233 -12.20 24.28 -1.21
N ASP A 234 -11.39 24.38 -2.27
CA ASP A 234 -10.32 23.44 -2.58
C ASP A 234 -9.22 23.55 -1.52
N THR A 235 -9.43 22.91 -0.38
CA THR A 235 -8.35 22.71 0.60
C THR A 235 -7.49 21.56 0.10
N GLN A 236 -6.59 21.86 -0.84
CA GLN A 236 -5.57 20.94 -1.33
C GLN A 236 -4.76 20.42 -0.14
N LEU A 237 -4.69 19.09 0.03
CA LEU A 237 -3.80 18.51 1.03
C LEU A 237 -2.37 18.78 0.56
N PRO A 238 -1.53 19.47 1.36
CA PRO A 238 -0.15 19.71 0.95
C PRO A 238 0.54 18.35 0.77
N ALA A 239 1.05 18.11 -0.43
CA ALA A 239 2.07 17.11 -0.69
C ALA A 239 3.40 17.67 -0.15
N THR A 240 3.45 17.83 1.17
CA THR A 240 4.62 18.28 1.88
C THR A 240 4.86 17.30 3.00
N VAL A 241 6.00 16.61 2.92
CA VAL A 241 6.53 15.82 4.02
C VAL A 241 6.72 16.76 5.21
N ILE A 242 5.94 16.65 6.28
CA ILE A 242 6.13 17.38 7.55
C ILE A 242 5.85 16.42 8.72
N PRO A 243 6.68 16.42 9.79
CA PRO A 243 8.15 16.41 9.82
C PRO A 243 8.66 14.98 9.58
N ALA A 244 9.98 14.76 9.70
CA ALA A 244 10.53 13.41 9.77
C ALA A 244 9.66 12.53 10.67
N ALA A 245 9.27 11.35 10.18
CA ALA A 245 8.88 10.26 11.07
C ALA A 245 9.89 10.27 12.22
N PRO A 246 9.47 10.23 13.50
CA PRO A 246 10.43 10.11 14.57
C PRO A 246 11.29 8.91 14.22
N GLN A 247 12.55 9.18 13.88
CA GLN A 247 13.49 8.13 13.55
C GLN A 247 13.43 7.14 14.71
N ALA A 248 13.39 5.85 14.38
CA ALA A 248 13.47 4.77 15.34
C ALA A 248 14.87 4.68 16.00
N ASP A 249 15.54 5.82 16.19
CA ASP A 249 16.76 6.03 16.97
C ASP A 249 16.43 6.20 18.47
N VAL A 250 15.31 5.62 18.91
CA VAL A 250 15.18 5.34 20.34
C VAL A 250 15.94 4.06 20.58
N ALA A 251 17.07 4.17 21.30
CA ALA A 251 17.80 3.02 21.78
C ALA A 251 16.84 2.14 22.58
N ALA A 252 16.63 0.93 22.08
CA ALA A 252 15.87 -0.09 22.78
C ALA A 252 16.87 -1.08 23.37
N ASP A 253 16.87 -1.23 24.69
CA ASP A 253 17.58 -2.30 25.37
C ASP A 253 16.69 -3.55 25.27
N ILE A 254 17.13 -4.54 24.51
CA ILE A 254 16.40 -5.78 24.26
C ILE A 254 17.02 -6.85 25.16
N LYS A 255 16.26 -7.30 26.18
CA LYS A 255 16.65 -8.41 27.05
C LYS A 255 15.58 -9.48 26.97
N ASP A 256 15.89 -10.57 26.28
CA ASP A 256 15.01 -11.72 26.05
C ASP A 256 13.64 -11.34 25.46
N GLU A 257 12.59 -11.31 26.29
CA GLU A 257 11.21 -10.95 25.92
C GLU A 257 10.85 -9.49 26.22
N ASP A 258 11.74 -8.76 26.88
CA ASP A 258 11.54 -7.39 27.33
C ASP A 258 12.24 -6.40 26.40
N ILE A 259 11.44 -5.58 25.73
CA ILE A 259 11.94 -4.45 24.93
C ILE A 259 11.77 -3.19 25.78
N VAL A 260 12.88 -2.57 26.16
CA VAL A 260 12.87 -1.36 26.99
C VAL A 260 13.25 -0.15 26.15
N ILE A 261 12.35 0.84 26.08
CA ILE A 261 12.48 2.07 25.31
C ILE A 261 12.53 3.25 26.30
N GLY A 262 13.62 4.01 26.32
CA GLY A 262 13.76 5.23 27.12
C GLY A 262 13.38 6.48 26.33
N LEU A 263 12.47 7.31 26.84
CA LEU A 263 11.99 8.53 26.20
C LEU A 263 12.00 9.70 27.20
N GLY A 264 13.12 10.43 27.26
CA GLY A 264 13.32 11.48 28.26
C GLY A 264 13.40 10.87 29.66
N ASP A 265 12.53 11.33 30.58
CA ASP A 265 12.38 10.84 31.94
C ASP A 265 11.40 9.65 32.07
N ARG A 266 10.87 9.15 30.95
CA ARG A 266 9.88 8.06 30.91
C ARG A 266 10.49 6.79 30.32
N ARG A 267 10.16 5.65 30.91
CA ARG A 267 10.60 4.32 30.49
C ARG A 267 9.41 3.47 30.07
N TYR A 268 9.49 2.88 28.88
CA TYR A 268 8.48 1.97 28.35
C TYR A 268 9.07 0.56 28.27
N ARG A 269 8.43 -0.42 28.91
CA ARG A 269 8.78 -1.84 28.78
C ARG A 269 7.66 -2.54 28.01
N ILE A 270 8.01 -3.17 26.90
CA ILE A 270 7.09 -3.87 26.01
C ILE A 270 7.35 -5.37 26.09
N ARG A 271 6.28 -6.15 26.28
CA ARG A 271 6.26 -7.62 26.26
C ARG A 271 5.25 -8.14 25.23
N GLY A 272 5.47 -9.38 24.79
CA GLY A 272 4.55 -10.10 23.90
C GLY A 272 4.79 -9.86 22.41
N LEU A 273 5.85 -9.13 22.02
CA LEU A 273 6.14 -8.88 20.62
C LEU A 273 6.42 -10.18 19.83
N SER A 274 7.14 -11.12 20.45
CA SER A 274 7.50 -12.43 19.85
C SER A 274 6.30 -13.32 19.49
N GLN A 275 5.14 -13.09 20.11
CA GLN A 275 3.91 -13.87 19.86
C GLN A 275 3.06 -13.27 18.72
N ASN A 276 3.42 -12.09 18.19
CA ASN A 276 2.70 -11.43 17.11
C ASN A 276 3.30 -11.79 15.74
N LEU A 277 2.88 -12.93 15.17
CA LEU A 277 3.25 -13.36 13.82
C LEU A 277 2.28 -12.87 12.71
N GLY A 278 1.16 -12.24 13.10
CA GLY A 278 0.18 -11.67 12.18
C GLY A 278 0.44 -10.19 11.89
N VAL A 279 0.34 -9.79 10.62
CA VAL A 279 0.58 -8.41 10.17
C VAL A 279 -0.56 -7.43 10.57
N ASN A 280 -1.74 -7.96 10.92
CA ASN A 280 -2.95 -7.17 11.13
C ASN A 280 -3.23 -6.83 12.61
N GLN A 281 -2.45 -7.35 13.55
CA GLN A 281 -2.64 -7.15 14.99
C GLN A 281 -1.29 -7.08 15.69
N LEU A 282 -1.14 -6.10 16.59
CA LEU A 282 0.05 -5.92 17.41
C LEU A 282 -0.34 -5.88 18.88
N LYS A 283 -0.68 -7.05 19.43
CA LYS A 283 -1.12 -7.16 20.82
C LYS A 283 0.09 -7.23 21.74
N VAL A 284 0.29 -6.19 22.54
CA VAL A 284 1.46 -6.05 23.40
C VAL A 284 1.06 -5.65 24.82
N ASN A 285 1.88 -6.04 25.79
CA ASN A 285 1.82 -5.52 27.14
C ASN A 285 2.81 -4.37 27.26
N ILE A 286 2.33 -3.16 27.58
CA ILE A 286 3.16 -1.97 27.73
C ILE A 286 3.10 -1.49 29.17
N LEU A 287 4.27 -1.39 29.79
CA LEU A 287 4.47 -0.69 31.05
C LEU A 287 5.12 0.65 30.76
N ALA A 288 4.45 1.75 31.10
CA ALA A 288 5.04 3.09 31.10
C ALA A 288 5.38 3.48 32.55
N SER A 289 6.58 3.97 32.82
CA SER A 289 6.97 4.46 34.14
C SER A 289 7.76 5.77 34.08
N ARG A 290 7.66 6.56 35.14
CA ARG A 290 8.36 7.85 35.33
C ARG A 290 8.51 8.11 36.82
N GLU A 291 9.75 8.22 37.31
CA GLU A 291 10.10 8.47 38.72
C GLU A 291 9.25 7.68 39.75
N ASN A 292 8.07 8.19 40.13
CA ASN A 292 7.16 7.61 41.13
C ASN A 292 5.83 7.06 40.57
N GLY A 293 5.59 7.17 39.26
CA GLY A 293 4.36 6.72 38.60
C GLY A 293 4.62 5.57 37.62
N LEU A 294 3.70 4.61 37.56
CA LEU A 294 3.72 3.53 36.57
C LEU A 294 2.29 3.21 36.12
N HIS A 295 2.13 2.90 34.83
CA HIS A 295 0.90 2.39 34.23
C HIS A 295 1.20 1.15 33.39
N VAL A 296 0.36 0.11 33.50
CA VAL A 296 0.50 -1.15 32.74
C VAL A 296 -0.83 -1.50 32.09
N ASP A 297 -0.80 -1.82 30.80
CA ASP A 297 -1.97 -2.36 30.10
C ASP A 297 -1.55 -3.36 29.01
N THR A 298 -2.47 -4.26 28.64
CA THR A 298 -2.33 -5.20 27.53
C THR A 298 -3.39 -4.93 26.48
N PHE A 299 -2.97 -4.43 25.32
CA PHE A 299 -3.90 -4.04 24.27
C PHE A 299 -3.28 -4.16 22.88
N ASP A 300 -4.14 -4.07 21.87
CA ASP A 300 -3.72 -4.02 20.47
C ASP A 300 -3.26 -2.61 20.12
N LEU A 301 -1.98 -2.46 19.82
CA LEU A 301 -1.36 -1.19 19.49
C LEU A 301 -1.94 -0.60 18.20
N TYR A 302 -2.59 -1.40 17.33
CA TYR A 302 -3.32 -0.92 16.15
C TYR A 302 -4.75 -0.45 16.44
N ALA A 303 -5.34 -0.83 17.57
CA ALA A 303 -6.69 -0.40 17.95
C ALA A 303 -6.69 1.03 18.53
N ALA A 304 -7.22 2.00 17.76
CA ALA A 304 -7.25 3.42 18.15
C ALA A 304 -7.97 3.68 19.48
N LYS A 305 -9.08 2.98 19.74
CA LYS A 305 -9.85 3.10 20.97
C LYS A 305 -9.05 2.63 22.20
N ALA A 306 -8.31 1.53 22.04
CA ALA A 306 -7.46 1.00 23.10
C ALA A 306 -6.26 1.91 23.38
N ARG A 307 -5.59 2.42 22.32
CA ARG A 307 -4.55 3.46 22.45
C ARG A 307 -5.04 4.68 23.22
N ALA A 308 -6.24 5.18 22.90
CA ALA A 308 -6.82 6.34 23.59
C ALA A 308 -7.17 6.04 25.07
N GLY A 309 -7.47 4.78 25.41
CA GLY A 309 -7.63 4.34 26.79
C GLY A 309 -6.30 4.42 27.55
N PHE A 310 -5.26 3.80 27.00
CA PHE A 310 -3.92 3.80 27.58
C PHE A 310 -3.35 5.21 27.74
N ILE A 311 -3.46 6.07 26.71
CA ILE A 311 -2.95 7.46 26.74
C ILE A 311 -3.55 8.24 27.91
N ARG A 312 -4.86 8.13 28.12
CA ARG A 312 -5.56 8.84 29.20
C ARG A 312 -5.11 8.37 30.58
N GLN A 313 -5.10 7.05 30.82
CA GLN A 313 -4.72 6.49 32.11
C GLN A 313 -3.24 6.73 32.43
N ALA A 314 -2.34 6.46 31.47
CA ALA A 314 -0.92 6.70 31.62
C ALA A 314 -0.59 8.19 31.84
N ALA A 315 -1.30 9.11 31.18
CA ALA A 315 -1.11 10.55 31.40
C ALA A 315 -1.41 10.97 32.85
N VAL A 316 -2.49 10.42 33.42
CA VAL A 316 -2.86 10.66 34.83
C VAL A 316 -1.83 10.05 35.77
N GLU A 317 -1.49 8.77 35.59
CA GLU A 317 -0.60 8.03 36.51
C GLU A 317 0.85 8.50 36.45
N LEU A 318 1.34 8.95 35.29
CA LEU A 318 2.70 9.49 35.14
C LEU A 318 2.77 11.02 35.38
N ALA A 319 1.63 11.67 35.67
CA ALA A 319 1.49 13.11 35.85
C ALA A 319 2.05 13.93 34.68
N VAL A 320 1.72 13.53 33.45
CA VAL A 320 2.13 14.21 32.21
C VAL A 320 0.94 14.50 31.31
N LYS A 321 1.09 15.43 30.37
CA LYS A 321 0.02 15.74 29.39
C LYS A 321 -0.20 14.55 28.45
N GLU A 322 -1.46 14.30 28.08
CA GLU A 322 -1.84 13.24 27.11
C GLU A 322 -1.06 13.33 25.79
N ASP A 323 -0.80 14.54 25.29
CA ASP A 323 -0.03 14.74 24.06
C ASP A 323 1.41 14.19 24.15
N VAL A 324 2.00 14.15 25.34
CA VAL A 324 3.34 13.58 25.55
C VAL A 324 3.29 12.06 25.40
N ILE A 325 2.35 11.40 26.10
CA ILE A 325 2.16 9.94 26.00
C ILE A 325 1.75 9.55 24.58
N LYS A 326 0.93 10.35 23.91
CA LYS A 326 0.54 10.12 22.51
C LYS A 326 1.74 10.11 21.56
N ARG A 327 2.66 11.06 21.72
CA ARG A 327 3.91 11.11 20.92
C ARG A 327 4.83 9.94 21.23
N ASP A 328 4.95 9.59 22.51
CA ASP A 328 5.77 8.46 22.95
C ASP A 328 5.23 7.13 22.41
N LEU A 329 3.92 6.90 22.50
CA LEU A 329 3.27 5.69 21.99
C LEU A 329 3.44 5.57 20.45
N GLY A 330 3.50 6.70 19.74
CA GLY A 330 3.86 6.72 18.32
C GLY A 330 5.28 6.23 18.05
N LYS A 331 6.26 6.59 18.91
CA LYS A 331 7.65 6.09 18.80
C LYS A 331 7.74 4.61 19.17
N VAL A 332 7.03 4.19 20.21
CA VAL A 332 6.97 2.78 20.64
C VAL A 332 6.38 1.92 19.52
N LEU A 333 5.28 2.35 18.89
CA LEU A 333 4.67 1.66 17.76
C LEU A 333 5.65 1.45 16.61
N LEU A 334 6.29 2.51 16.13
CA LEU A 334 7.27 2.43 15.03
C LEU A 334 8.45 1.49 15.36
N LYS A 335 8.90 1.49 16.62
CA LYS A 335 9.98 0.60 17.06
C LYS A 335 9.53 -0.86 17.10
N CYS A 336 8.31 -1.13 17.58
CA CYS A 336 7.74 -2.46 17.59
C CYS A 336 7.54 -3.01 16.17
N GLU A 337 7.09 -2.19 15.23
CA GLU A 337 6.94 -2.57 13.81
C GLU A 337 8.30 -2.94 13.19
N ALA A 338 9.33 -2.12 13.41
CA ALA A 338 10.68 -2.39 12.90
C ALA A 338 11.26 -3.71 13.47
N LEU A 339 11.04 -3.97 14.77
CA LEU A 339 11.49 -5.21 15.41
C LEU A 339 10.69 -6.44 14.94
N GLN A 340 9.38 -6.28 14.70
CA GLN A 340 8.54 -7.34 14.15
C GLN A 340 8.95 -7.69 12.71
N GLU A 341 9.20 -6.69 11.86
CA GLU A 341 9.69 -6.89 10.50
C GLU A 341 11.05 -7.60 10.49
N GLU A 342 11.95 -7.23 11.40
CA GLU A 342 13.24 -7.92 11.54
C GLU A 342 13.08 -9.39 11.98
N GLN A 343 12.18 -9.67 12.93
CA GLN A 343 11.87 -11.03 13.38
C GLN A 343 11.25 -11.87 12.26
N ILE A 344 10.28 -11.33 11.53
CA ILE A 344 9.66 -11.97 10.36
C ILE A 344 10.72 -12.24 9.29
N ARG A 345 11.60 -11.26 9.00
CA ARG A 345 12.70 -11.44 8.05
C ARG A 345 13.67 -12.54 8.48
N LYS A 346 14.03 -12.61 9.77
CA LYS A 346 14.88 -13.68 10.33
C LYS A 346 14.18 -15.04 10.28
N ALA A 347 12.87 -15.10 10.50
CA ALA A 347 12.08 -16.33 10.41
C ALA A 347 11.83 -16.80 8.97
N LEU A 348 11.75 -15.87 8.01
CA LEU A 348 11.55 -16.13 6.58
C LEU A 348 12.86 -16.31 5.79
N GLN A 349 14.02 -16.04 6.39
CA GLN A 349 15.29 -16.42 5.77
C GLN A 349 15.30 -17.94 5.61
N PRO A 350 15.47 -18.47 4.38
CA PRO A 350 15.60 -19.90 4.20
C PRO A 350 16.80 -20.35 5.04
N ARG A 351 16.58 -21.30 5.95
CA ARG A 351 17.65 -21.96 6.70
C ARG A 351 18.58 -22.60 5.66
N ALA A 352 19.64 -21.90 5.29
CA ALA A 352 20.58 -22.36 4.30
C ALA A 352 21.45 -23.45 4.92
N ALA A 353 21.08 -24.69 4.65
CA ALA A 353 21.97 -25.80 4.31
C ALA A 353 21.08 -27.01 4.02
N SER A 354 20.70 -27.20 2.75
CA SER A 354 20.49 -28.56 2.27
C SER A 354 21.85 -29.24 2.44
N VAL A 355 21.92 -30.27 3.29
CA VAL A 355 23.05 -31.19 3.27
C VAL A 355 23.26 -31.58 1.80
N PRO A 356 24.45 -31.38 1.21
CA PRO A 356 24.69 -31.81 -0.15
C PRO A 356 24.46 -33.31 -0.19
N VAL A 357 23.35 -33.72 -0.79
CA VAL A 357 23.07 -35.13 -1.06
C VAL A 357 24.14 -35.54 -2.07
N ASP A 358 24.99 -36.46 -1.68
CA ASP A 358 26.00 -37.04 -2.57
C ASP A 358 25.31 -37.78 -3.73
N GLU A 359 26.06 -38.06 -4.80
CA GLU A 359 25.49 -38.72 -5.98
C GLU A 359 24.90 -40.11 -5.65
N ALA A 360 25.40 -40.77 -4.60
CA ALA A 360 24.84 -42.02 -4.07
C ALA A 360 23.45 -41.79 -3.45
N GLY A 361 23.30 -40.83 -2.53
CA GLY A 361 22.02 -40.50 -1.92
C GLY A 361 20.99 -39.99 -2.93
N LYS A 362 21.44 -39.35 -4.02
CA LYS A 362 20.57 -38.92 -5.12
C LYS A 362 20.07 -40.10 -5.95
N ALA A 363 20.92 -41.10 -6.19
CA ALA A 363 20.53 -42.33 -6.88
C ALA A 363 19.52 -43.13 -6.05
N ASP A 364 19.73 -43.26 -4.74
CA ASP A 364 18.81 -43.95 -3.83
C ASP A 364 17.46 -43.25 -3.73
N ALA A 365 17.46 -41.92 -3.63
CA ALA A 365 16.23 -41.13 -3.62
C ALA A 365 15.44 -41.27 -4.94
N LEU A 366 16.13 -41.25 -6.08
CA LEU A 366 15.50 -41.46 -7.39
C LEU A 366 14.97 -42.89 -7.57
N SER A 367 15.66 -43.89 -7.01
CA SER A 367 15.20 -45.28 -6.99
C SER A 367 13.92 -45.43 -6.18
N LEU A 368 13.86 -44.84 -4.98
CA LEU A 368 12.65 -44.77 -4.17
C LEU A 368 11.50 -44.08 -4.92
N LEU A 369 11.74 -42.90 -5.50
CA LEU A 369 10.72 -42.12 -6.21
C LEU A 369 10.13 -42.83 -7.44
N LYS A 370 10.89 -43.73 -8.07
CA LYS A 370 10.45 -44.51 -9.24
C LYS A 370 9.86 -45.87 -8.87
N ALA A 371 9.85 -46.25 -7.60
CA ALA A 371 9.35 -47.54 -7.17
C ALA A 371 7.82 -47.64 -7.42
N PRO A 372 7.33 -48.73 -8.03
CA PRO A 372 5.91 -48.90 -8.33
C PRO A 372 5.04 -49.03 -7.07
N ASP A 373 5.66 -49.39 -5.94
CA ASP A 373 5.05 -49.58 -4.63
C ASP A 373 5.33 -48.39 -3.68
N LEU A 374 5.72 -47.23 -4.20
CA LEU A 374 6.11 -46.05 -3.40
C LEU A 374 5.08 -45.68 -2.32
N LEU A 375 3.79 -45.69 -2.65
CA LEU A 375 2.73 -45.35 -1.70
C LEU A 375 2.66 -46.34 -0.52
N GLN A 376 2.89 -47.63 -0.79
CA GLN A 376 2.94 -48.66 0.26
C GLN A 376 4.19 -48.48 1.12
N ARG A 377 5.34 -48.19 0.51
CA ARG A 377 6.59 -47.94 1.25
C ARG A 377 6.49 -46.74 2.18
N ILE A 378 5.80 -45.68 1.76
CA ILE A 378 5.51 -44.51 2.62
C ILE A 378 4.67 -44.93 3.84
N LEU A 379 3.65 -45.77 3.65
CA LEU A 379 2.81 -46.28 4.75
C LEU A 379 3.59 -47.18 5.71
N ASP A 380 4.49 -48.02 5.19
CA ASP A 380 5.36 -48.87 6.00
C ASP A 380 6.33 -48.02 6.83
N ASP A 381 6.86 -46.93 6.26
CA ASP A 381 7.72 -45.99 6.98
C ASP A 381 6.95 -45.25 8.09
N PHE A 382 5.71 -44.80 7.83
CA PHE A 382 4.83 -44.25 8.88
C PHE A 382 4.60 -45.24 10.03
N SER A 383 4.43 -46.52 9.70
CA SER A 383 4.26 -47.58 10.69
C SER A 383 5.53 -47.79 11.54
N ARG A 384 6.71 -47.75 10.90
CA ARG A 384 8.02 -47.80 11.59
C ARG A 384 8.26 -46.58 12.47
N CYS A 385 7.76 -45.42 12.09
CA CYS A 385 7.77 -44.20 12.89
C CYS A 385 6.76 -44.22 14.06
N GLY A 386 6.03 -45.32 14.25
CA GLY A 386 5.11 -45.50 15.39
C GLY A 386 3.69 -44.98 15.13
N VAL A 387 3.36 -44.60 13.89
CA VAL A 387 2.02 -44.16 13.53
C VAL A 387 1.26 -45.37 12.98
N VAL A 388 0.36 -45.96 13.77
CA VAL A 388 -0.42 -47.17 13.42
C VAL A 388 -1.88 -46.82 13.04
N GLY A 389 -2.51 -47.55 12.12
CA GLY A 389 -3.90 -47.32 11.66
C GLY A 389 -4.07 -46.22 10.60
N GLU A 390 -5.30 -45.80 10.26
CA GLU A 390 -5.59 -44.58 9.46
C GLU A 390 -4.81 -44.42 8.13
N GLU A 391 -4.57 -45.52 7.41
CA GLU A 391 -3.66 -45.57 6.24
C GLU A 391 -4.02 -44.53 5.17
N THR A 392 -5.30 -44.45 4.80
CA THR A 392 -5.76 -43.49 3.79
C THR A 392 -5.52 -42.05 4.21
N ASN A 393 -5.79 -41.73 5.48
CA ASN A 393 -5.67 -40.36 5.99
C ASN A 393 -4.21 -39.91 6.07
N LYS A 394 -3.30 -40.79 6.48
CA LYS A 394 -1.85 -40.51 6.48
C LYS A 394 -1.33 -40.24 5.08
N LEU A 395 -1.74 -41.07 4.11
CA LEU A 395 -1.26 -40.94 2.74
C LEU A 395 -1.78 -39.65 2.09
N VAL A 396 -3.06 -39.33 2.27
CA VAL A 396 -3.66 -38.09 1.75
C VAL A 396 -3.01 -36.87 2.38
N ALA A 397 -2.79 -36.89 3.70
CA ALA A 397 -2.09 -35.81 4.39
C ALA A 397 -0.65 -35.65 3.89
N TYR A 398 0.09 -36.74 3.69
CA TYR A 398 1.48 -36.71 3.20
C TYR A 398 1.58 -36.14 1.78
N LEU A 399 0.67 -36.55 0.89
CA LEU A 399 0.61 -36.03 -0.49
C LEU A 399 0.23 -34.54 -0.51
N ALA A 400 -0.69 -34.11 0.36
CA ALA A 400 -1.01 -32.69 0.50
C ALA A 400 0.16 -31.89 1.08
N ALA A 401 0.86 -32.41 2.09
CA ALA A 401 2.02 -31.75 2.67
C ALA A 401 3.18 -31.61 1.66
N THR A 402 3.42 -32.64 0.84
CA THR A 402 4.46 -32.60 -0.20
C THR A 402 4.08 -31.71 -1.39
N SER A 403 2.78 -31.54 -1.67
CA SER A 403 2.29 -30.63 -2.72
C SER A 403 2.72 -29.16 -2.53
N ARG A 404 3.17 -28.76 -1.32
CA ARG A 404 3.77 -27.44 -1.06
C ARG A 404 5.00 -27.13 -1.93
N LYS A 405 5.61 -28.16 -2.53
CA LYS A 405 6.74 -28.06 -3.45
C LYS A 405 6.32 -27.90 -4.92
N LEU A 406 5.01 -27.93 -5.20
CA LEU A 406 4.43 -27.74 -6.53
C LEU A 406 3.88 -26.31 -6.66
N ASP A 407 3.70 -25.84 -7.91
CA ASP A 407 3.16 -24.51 -8.20
C ASP A 407 1.71 -24.29 -7.72
N LYS A 408 0.98 -25.40 -7.49
CA LYS A 408 -0.42 -25.40 -7.02
C LYS A 408 -0.55 -26.35 -5.82
N PRO A 409 -0.29 -25.88 -4.60
CA PRO A 409 -0.40 -26.71 -3.40
C PRO A 409 -1.86 -27.10 -3.12
N LEU A 410 -2.03 -28.30 -2.57
CA LEU A 410 -3.31 -28.83 -2.13
C LEU A 410 -3.56 -28.42 -0.67
N ALA A 411 -4.81 -28.09 -0.36
CA ALA A 411 -5.28 -27.85 1.00
C ALA A 411 -6.12 -29.04 1.47
N VAL A 412 -5.87 -29.51 2.69
CA VAL A 412 -6.63 -30.60 3.33
C VAL A 412 -7.25 -30.09 4.62
N MET A 413 -8.52 -30.46 4.84
CA MET A 413 -9.25 -30.18 6.07
C MET A 413 -9.51 -31.50 6.80
N VAL A 414 -9.02 -31.62 8.04
CA VAL A 414 -9.26 -32.81 8.86
C VAL A 414 -10.42 -32.53 9.80
N GLN A 415 -11.54 -33.23 9.58
CA GLN A 415 -12.73 -33.15 10.41
C GLN A 415 -12.88 -34.44 11.21
N SER A 416 -12.91 -34.32 12.55
CA SER A 416 -13.14 -35.46 13.44
C SER A 416 -13.72 -35.02 14.79
N SER A 417 -14.32 -35.98 15.50
CA SER A 417 -14.85 -35.78 16.85
C SER A 417 -13.72 -35.57 17.88
N SER A 418 -14.05 -34.98 19.03
CA SER A 418 -13.08 -34.78 20.11
C SER A 418 -12.39 -36.09 20.51
N ALA A 419 -11.09 -36.05 20.76
CA ALA A 419 -10.21 -37.20 21.10
C ALA A 419 -10.02 -38.29 20.02
N ALA A 420 -10.51 -38.11 18.79
CA ALA A 420 -10.33 -39.08 17.70
C ALA A 420 -8.94 -39.04 17.01
N GLY A 421 -7.89 -38.57 17.69
CA GLY A 421 -6.52 -38.58 17.16
C GLY A 421 -6.21 -37.52 16.08
N LYS A 422 -7.03 -36.47 15.92
CA LYS A 422 -6.80 -35.38 14.94
C LYS A 422 -5.41 -34.76 15.04
N SER A 423 -5.04 -34.33 16.24
CA SER A 423 -3.75 -33.67 16.48
C SER A 423 -2.61 -34.64 16.26
N SER A 424 -2.77 -35.91 16.63
CA SER A 424 -1.77 -36.97 16.41
C SER A 424 -1.50 -37.22 14.92
N LEU A 425 -2.53 -37.20 14.07
CA LEU A 425 -2.35 -37.30 12.61
C LEU A 425 -1.67 -36.04 12.04
N MET A 426 -2.04 -34.85 12.51
CA MET A 426 -1.46 -33.59 12.05
C MET A 426 -0.02 -33.38 12.50
N GLU A 427 0.38 -33.91 13.65
CA GLU A 427 1.76 -33.83 14.14
C GLU A 427 2.65 -34.90 13.50
N ALA A 428 2.07 -36.03 13.08
CA ALA A 428 2.80 -37.13 12.46
C ALA A 428 3.25 -36.87 11.01
N VAL A 429 2.52 -36.03 10.28
CA VAL A 429 2.71 -35.75 8.84
C VAL A 429 3.25 -34.34 8.64
#